data_AF-A0A2N2SG42-F1
#
_entry.id   AF-A0A2N2SG42-F1
#
_cell.length_a   1.000
_cell.length_b   1.000
_cell.length_c   1.000
_cell.angle_alpha   90.00
_cell.angle_beta   90.00
_cell.angle_gamma   90.00
#
_symmetry.space_group_name_H-M   'P 1'
#
loop_
_entity.id
_entity.type
_entity.pdbx_description
1 polymer ?
#
loop_
_entity_poly.entity_id
_entity_poly.type
_entity_poly.pdbx_seq_one_letter_code
_entity_poly.pdbx_strand_id
1 'polypeptide(L)'
;MQADAASTSPPPAVRRDAAWQFARMARDYWNCERKWTVRGAVLSLFVLTAAQVGLVIWVSYWHRELFDALEDRSLSEFLRLILTFLLIFALTMGVTALHMHVKRWVQLDWRRWMTSLLLDEWLSHANHYRLQFSSGEHDNPDGRIAEDIRIATEAAVGLAHSLLYSILILGSFIDILLSVSGSANLPGTEYSVPGYMVLMAFIYAGVGTIFGLLLGRPLIRTTNRLQSVE
;
A
#
# COMPACT_ATOMS: atom_id res chain seq x y z
N MET A 1 -17.79 -42.32 28.94
CA MET A 1 -17.31 -41.99 27.57
C MET A 1 -17.95 -40.65 27.20
N GLN A 2 -17.32 -39.56 27.66
CA GLN A 2 -17.83 -38.20 27.54
C GLN A 2 -16.85 -37.47 26.62
N ALA A 3 -17.31 -37.10 25.43
CA ALA A 3 -16.52 -36.38 24.45
C ALA A 3 -16.40 -34.93 24.92
N ASP A 4 -15.16 -34.50 25.23
CA ASP A 4 -14.85 -33.12 25.52
C ASP A 4 -15.16 -32.25 24.30
N ALA A 5 -16.10 -31.33 24.50
CA ALA A 5 -16.42 -30.30 23.54
C ALA A 5 -15.20 -29.39 23.38
N ALA A 6 -14.58 -29.43 22.20
CA ALA A 6 -13.55 -28.49 21.79
C ALA A 6 -14.05 -27.06 21.99
N SER A 7 -13.51 -26.39 23.00
CA SER A 7 -13.72 -24.98 23.28
C SER A 7 -13.06 -24.17 22.17
N THR A 8 -13.83 -23.88 21.12
CA THR A 8 -13.44 -22.90 20.11
C THR A 8 -13.48 -21.52 20.74
N SER A 9 -12.34 -21.09 21.29
CA SER A 9 -12.15 -19.72 21.74
C SER A 9 -12.46 -18.78 20.56
N PRO A 10 -13.23 -17.71 20.78
CA PRO A 10 -13.52 -16.75 19.72
C PRO A 10 -12.18 -16.15 19.23
N PRO A 11 -12.05 -15.85 17.91
CA PRO A 11 -10.83 -15.26 17.39
C PRO A 11 -10.51 -13.99 18.18
N PRO A 12 -9.26 -13.80 18.64
CA PRO A 12 -8.91 -12.68 19.48
C PRO A 12 -9.28 -11.38 18.74
N ALA A 13 -10.14 -10.58 19.35
CA ALA A 13 -10.46 -9.26 18.84
C ALA A 13 -9.14 -8.49 18.68
N VAL A 14 -8.87 -7.95 17.48
CA VAL A 14 -7.72 -7.08 17.25
C VAL A 14 -7.81 -5.94 18.26
N ARG A 15 -7.05 -6.03 19.34
CA ARG A 15 -7.06 -5.02 20.41
C ARG A 15 -6.59 -3.73 19.77
N ARG A 16 -7.44 -2.69 19.75
CA ARG A 16 -7.09 -1.33 19.27
C ARG A 16 -5.78 -0.84 19.90
N ASP A 17 -5.47 -1.33 21.09
CA ASP A 17 -4.22 -1.12 21.82
C ASP A 17 -2.98 -1.55 21.02
N ALA A 18 -3.04 -2.64 20.24
CA ALA A 18 -1.89 -3.22 19.54
C ALA A 18 -1.39 -2.31 18.40
N ALA A 19 -2.30 -1.77 17.59
CA ALA A 19 -1.95 -0.82 16.53
C ALA A 19 -1.36 0.48 17.11
N TRP A 20 -1.90 0.94 18.24
CA TRP A 20 -1.40 2.14 18.92
C TRP A 20 -0.02 1.91 19.57
N GLN A 21 0.21 0.74 20.15
CA GLN A 21 1.51 0.33 20.67
C GLN A 21 2.56 0.23 19.56
N PHE A 22 2.22 -0.40 18.44
CA PHE A 22 3.10 -0.42 17.27
C PHE A 22 3.40 0.99 16.75
N ALA A 23 2.39 1.85 16.65
CA ALA A 23 2.58 3.24 16.23
C ALA A 23 3.49 4.04 17.19
N ARG A 24 3.40 3.77 18.51
CA ARG A 24 4.28 4.36 19.50
C ARG A 24 5.73 3.89 19.33
N MET A 25 5.96 2.59 19.16
CA MET A 25 7.30 2.04 18.89
C MET A 25 7.87 2.56 17.56
N ALA A 26 7.03 2.67 16.52
CA ALA A 26 7.40 3.22 15.23
C ALA A 26 7.77 4.71 15.27
N ARG A 27 7.19 5.48 16.21
CA ARG A 27 7.48 6.91 16.37
C ARG A 27 8.93 7.14 16.84
N ASP A 28 9.44 6.26 17.68
CA ASP A 28 10.79 6.40 18.23
C ASP A 28 11.86 6.23 17.15
N TYR A 29 11.61 5.37 16.14
CA TYR A 29 12.46 5.23 14.95
C TYR A 29 12.63 6.56 14.18
N TRP A 30 11.59 7.40 14.11
CA TRP A 30 11.64 8.70 13.42
C TRP A 30 12.44 9.79 14.14
N ASN A 31 12.83 9.55 15.39
CA ASN A 31 13.56 10.49 16.23
C ASN A 31 14.96 10.03 16.64
N CYS A 32 15.45 8.91 16.11
CA CYS A 32 16.80 8.41 16.40
C CYS A 32 17.92 9.36 15.95
N GLU A 33 19.15 9.10 16.39
CA GLU A 33 20.35 9.88 16.03
C GLU A 33 20.50 10.08 14.51
N ARG A 34 20.08 9.10 13.71
CA ARG A 34 20.09 9.13 12.23
C ARG A 34 18.82 9.72 11.60
N LYS A 35 18.05 10.53 12.34
CA LYS A 35 16.76 11.12 11.92
C LYS A 35 16.80 11.79 10.55
N TRP A 36 17.90 12.45 10.17
CA TRP A 36 18.02 13.13 8.89
C TRP A 36 18.16 12.17 7.71
N THR A 37 18.93 11.10 7.85
CA THR A 37 19.04 10.05 6.83
C THR A 37 17.69 9.38 6.60
N VAL A 38 17.00 9.05 7.70
CA VAL A 38 15.71 8.38 7.66
C VAL A 38 14.63 9.27 7.04
N ARG A 39 14.54 10.54 7.46
CA ARG A 39 13.61 11.53 6.86
C ARG A 39 13.93 11.78 5.39
N GLY A 40 15.20 11.85 5.02
CA GLY A 40 15.64 11.98 3.63
C GLY A 40 15.21 10.80 2.78
N ALA A 41 15.33 9.56 3.28
CA ALA A 41 14.88 8.36 2.59
C ALA A 41 13.36 8.31 2.43
N VAL A 42 12.59 8.69 3.47
CA VAL A 42 11.13 8.76 3.39
C VAL A 42 10.67 9.85 2.41
N LEU A 43 11.30 11.02 2.44
CA LEU A 43 11.02 12.09 1.48
C LEU A 43 11.35 11.64 0.05
N SER A 44 12.50 10.98 -0.15
CA SER A 44 12.88 10.41 -1.44
C SER A 44 11.85 9.41 -1.94
N LEU A 45 11.36 8.53 -1.05
CA LEU A 45 10.31 7.56 -1.38
C LEU A 45 9.00 8.25 -1.78
N PHE A 46 8.63 9.33 -1.08
CA PHE A 46 7.46 10.15 -1.42
C PHE A 46 7.62 10.79 -2.81
N VAL A 47 8.74 11.44 -3.07
CA VAL A 47 9.04 12.08 -4.37
C VAL A 47 9.04 11.06 -5.50
N LEU A 48 9.66 9.90 -5.30
CA LEU A 48 9.68 8.82 -6.29
C LEU A 48 8.28 8.25 -6.54
N THR A 49 7.45 8.14 -5.49
CA THR A 49 6.06 7.71 -5.65
C THR A 49 5.25 8.74 -6.45
N ALA A 50 5.43 10.03 -6.18
CA ALA A 50 4.82 11.10 -6.98
C ALA A 50 5.31 11.08 -8.44
N ALA A 51 6.60 10.82 -8.67
CA ALA A 51 7.16 10.65 -10.01
C ALA A 51 6.57 9.44 -10.74
N GLN A 52 6.36 8.31 -10.08
CA GLN A 52 5.66 7.16 -10.66
C GLN A 52 4.25 7.54 -11.11
N VAL A 53 3.49 8.25 -10.27
CA VAL A 53 2.15 8.73 -10.63
C VAL A 53 2.21 9.70 -11.81
N GLY A 54 3.14 10.66 -11.80
CA GLY A 54 3.36 11.58 -12.92
C GLY A 54 3.69 10.88 -14.24
N LEU A 55 4.49 9.81 -14.20
CA LEU A 55 4.79 8.99 -15.38
C LEU A 55 3.56 8.24 -15.89
N VAL A 56 2.71 7.71 -15.01
CA VAL A 56 1.43 7.07 -15.41
C VAL A 56 0.49 8.08 -16.08
N ILE A 57 0.43 9.31 -15.56
CA ILE A 57 -0.33 10.40 -16.17
C ILE A 57 0.25 10.76 -17.54
N TRP A 58 1.58 10.87 -17.65
CA TRP A 58 2.23 11.18 -18.91
C TRP A 58 1.98 10.09 -19.96
N VAL A 59 2.03 8.81 -19.58
CA VAL A 59 1.62 7.69 -20.46
C VAL A 59 0.18 7.86 -20.93
N SER A 60 -0.73 8.30 -20.06
CA SER A 60 -2.14 8.51 -20.42
C SER A 60 -2.30 9.61 -21.48
N TYR A 61 -1.59 10.73 -21.35
CA TYR A 61 -1.60 11.79 -22.37
C TYR A 61 -0.90 11.36 -23.66
N TRP A 62 0.24 10.66 -23.56
CA TRP A 62 0.91 10.09 -24.72
C TRP A 62 0.01 9.13 -25.50
N HIS A 63 -0.82 8.34 -24.80
CA HIS A 63 -1.77 7.42 -25.42
C HIS A 63 -2.85 8.16 -26.20
N ARG A 64 -3.30 9.32 -25.69
CA ARG A 64 -4.22 10.21 -26.42
C ARG A 64 -3.55 10.76 -27.68
N GLU A 65 -2.35 11.35 -27.55
CA GLU A 65 -1.61 11.91 -28.69
C GLU A 65 -1.31 10.86 -29.77
N LEU A 66 -1.05 9.61 -29.37
CA LEU A 66 -0.89 8.48 -30.29
C LEU A 66 -2.14 8.25 -31.12
N PHE A 67 -3.32 8.22 -30.50
CA PHE A 67 -4.57 8.05 -31.24
C PHE A 67 -4.89 9.24 -32.13
N ASP A 68 -4.68 10.46 -31.65
CA ASP A 68 -4.87 11.68 -32.44
C ASP A 68 -3.97 11.66 -33.69
N ALA A 69 -2.69 11.26 -33.55
CA ALA A 69 -1.76 11.14 -34.68
C ALA A 69 -2.14 10.03 -35.68
N LEU A 70 -2.70 8.91 -35.19
CA LEU A 70 -3.20 7.83 -36.04
C LEU A 70 -4.45 8.25 -36.82
N GLU A 71 -5.35 9.01 -36.18
CA GLU A 71 -6.53 9.58 -36.82
C GLU A 71 -6.14 10.57 -37.93
N ASP A 72 -5.19 11.47 -37.64
CA ASP A 72 -4.66 12.45 -38.59
C ASP A 72 -3.72 11.84 -39.67
N ARG A 73 -3.41 10.54 -39.56
CA ARG A 73 -2.50 9.80 -40.47
C ARG A 73 -1.12 10.47 -40.61
N SER A 74 -0.62 11.09 -39.55
CA SER A 74 0.62 11.87 -39.57
C SER A 74 1.83 11.01 -39.17
N LEU A 75 2.55 10.47 -40.16
CA LEU A 75 3.74 9.65 -39.91
C LEU A 75 4.84 10.40 -39.13
N SER A 76 4.95 11.72 -39.31
CA SER A 76 5.95 12.54 -38.62
C SER A 76 5.67 12.71 -37.13
N GLU A 77 4.41 12.85 -36.70
CA GLU A 77 4.03 12.88 -35.29
C GLU A 77 4.16 11.49 -34.68
N PHE A 78 3.72 10.45 -35.40
CA PHE A 78 3.86 9.07 -34.97
C PHE A 78 5.32 8.68 -34.65
N LEU A 79 6.28 9.03 -35.53
CA LEU A 79 7.70 8.76 -35.28
C LEU A 79 8.25 9.54 -34.07
N ARG A 80 7.79 10.77 -33.85
CA ARG A 80 8.15 11.55 -32.65
C ARG A 80 7.60 10.90 -31.38
N LEU A 81 6.36 10.41 -31.41
CA LEU A 81 5.73 9.72 -30.30
C LEU A 81 6.45 8.42 -29.93
N ILE A 82 7.02 7.69 -30.90
CA ILE A 82 7.87 6.53 -30.62
C ILE A 82 9.10 6.94 -29.80
N LEU A 83 9.77 8.04 -30.16
CA LEU A 83 10.93 8.52 -29.39
C LEU A 83 10.53 8.97 -27.98
N THR A 84 9.41 9.69 -27.85
CA THR A 84 8.85 10.08 -26.55
C THR A 84 8.50 8.85 -25.71
N PHE A 85 7.96 7.80 -26.30
CA PHE A 85 7.69 6.54 -25.61
C PHE A 85 8.96 5.90 -25.05
N LEU A 86 10.04 5.85 -25.83
CA LEU A 86 11.33 5.33 -25.35
C LEU A 86 11.86 6.13 -24.15
N LEU A 87 11.68 7.46 -24.16
CA LEU A 87 12.03 8.31 -23.02
C LEU A 87 11.17 8.00 -21.79
N ILE A 88 9.84 7.92 -21.95
CA ILE A 88 8.92 7.57 -20.86
C ILE A 88 9.26 6.19 -20.29
N PHE A 89 9.55 5.23 -21.15
CA PHE A 89 9.95 3.87 -20.76
C PHE A 89 11.24 3.88 -19.94
N ALA A 90 12.28 4.56 -20.42
CA ALA A 90 13.56 4.68 -19.72
C ALA A 90 13.41 5.36 -18.35
N LEU A 91 12.65 6.45 -18.28
CA LEU A 91 12.34 7.14 -17.03
C LEU A 91 11.56 6.26 -16.06
N THR A 92 10.56 5.52 -16.56
CA THR A 92 9.76 4.59 -15.75
C THR A 92 10.62 3.49 -15.16
N MET A 93 11.53 2.92 -15.95
CA MET A 93 12.46 1.91 -15.47
C MET A 93 13.40 2.49 -14.41
N GLY A 94 13.98 3.67 -14.65
CA GLY A 94 14.89 4.34 -13.72
C GLY A 94 14.21 4.70 -12.39
N VAL A 95 13.04 5.33 -12.44
CA VAL A 95 12.25 5.69 -11.26
C VAL A 95 11.84 4.44 -10.49
N THR A 96 11.39 3.38 -11.17
CA THR A 96 10.97 2.14 -10.52
C THR A 96 12.14 1.43 -9.84
N ALA A 97 13.30 1.37 -10.49
CA ALA A 97 14.51 0.77 -9.90
C ALA A 97 14.98 1.55 -8.67
N LEU A 98 15.03 2.88 -8.76
CA LEU A 98 15.43 3.74 -7.65
C LEU A 98 14.42 3.67 -6.49
N HIS A 99 13.12 3.68 -6.80
CA HIS A 99 12.05 3.50 -5.82
C HIS A 99 12.18 2.18 -5.07
N MET A 100 12.37 1.08 -5.80
CA MET A 100 12.58 -0.25 -5.21
C MET A 100 13.81 -0.27 -4.29
N HIS A 101 14.90 0.37 -4.69
CA HIS A 101 16.11 0.45 -3.89
C HIS A 101 15.89 1.22 -2.58
N VAL A 102 15.31 2.42 -2.65
CA VAL A 102 15.02 3.25 -1.47
C VAL A 102 14.02 2.56 -0.55
N LYS A 103 12.95 1.96 -1.11
CA LYS A 103 11.95 1.22 -0.33
C LYS A 103 12.57 0.07 0.45
N ARG A 104 13.38 -0.76 -0.20
CA ARG A 104 14.08 -1.89 0.46
C ARG A 104 15.05 -1.39 1.52
N TRP A 105 15.76 -0.29 1.26
CA TRP A 105 16.65 0.30 2.24
C TRP A 105 15.90 0.73 3.50
N VAL A 106 14.77 1.44 3.36
CA VAL A 106 13.93 1.86 4.51
C VAL A 106 13.41 0.66 5.29
N GLN A 107 12.94 -0.39 4.60
CA GLN A 107 12.47 -1.62 5.25
C GLN A 107 13.57 -2.31 6.05
N LEU A 108 14.78 -2.44 5.49
CA LEU A 108 15.90 -3.08 6.17
C LEU A 108 16.45 -2.25 7.33
N ASP A 109 16.59 -0.94 7.16
CA ASP A 109 17.08 -0.04 8.23
C ASP A 109 16.09 -0.02 9.40
N TRP A 110 14.79 0.05 9.11
CA TRP A 110 13.76 -0.01 10.14
C TRP A 110 13.71 -1.37 10.85
N ARG A 111 13.81 -2.47 10.09
CA ARG A 111 13.88 -3.81 10.66
C ARG A 111 15.07 -3.95 11.61
N ARG A 112 16.26 -3.52 11.18
CA ARG A 112 17.48 -3.55 12.03
C ARG A 112 17.29 -2.78 13.32
N TRP A 113 16.73 -1.57 13.24
CA TRP A 113 16.48 -0.73 14.41
C TRP A 113 15.48 -1.37 15.38
N MET A 114 14.38 -1.92 14.86
CA MET A 114 13.35 -2.56 15.68
C MET A 114 13.90 -3.84 16.33
N THR A 115 14.69 -4.62 15.60
CA THR A 115 15.37 -5.80 16.15
C THR A 115 16.33 -5.42 17.27
N SER A 116 17.16 -4.38 17.13
CA SER A 116 18.04 -3.95 18.21
C SER A 116 17.25 -3.50 19.45
N LEU A 117 16.19 -2.70 19.25
CA LEU A 117 15.36 -2.21 20.35
C LEU A 117 14.72 -3.35 21.16
N LEU A 118 14.11 -4.32 20.47
CA LEU A 118 13.46 -5.46 21.11
C LEU A 118 14.45 -6.43 21.73
N LEU A 119 15.61 -6.63 21.10
CA LEU A 119 16.67 -7.48 21.64
C LEU A 119 17.29 -6.89 22.92
N ASP A 120 17.53 -5.57 22.93
CA ASP A 120 18.05 -4.87 24.12
C ASP A 120 17.07 -4.97 25.29
N GLU A 121 15.77 -4.76 25.05
CA GLU A 121 14.73 -4.89 26.08
C GLU A 121 14.61 -6.34 26.59
N TRP A 122 14.71 -7.33 25.69
CA TRP A 122 14.62 -8.75 26.02
C TRP A 122 15.81 -9.25 26.85
N LEU A 123 17.02 -8.78 26.54
CA LEU A 123 18.23 -9.12 27.29
C LEU A 123 18.38 -8.32 28.58
N SER A 124 17.72 -7.16 28.68
CA SER A 124 17.72 -6.35 29.90
C SER A 124 17.05 -7.07 31.08
N HIS A 125 17.50 -6.77 32.30
CA HIS A 125 16.85 -7.19 33.56
C HIS A 125 16.55 -8.69 33.70
N ALA A 126 17.33 -9.55 33.04
CA ALA A 126 17.07 -10.99 32.93
C ALA A 126 15.63 -11.31 32.45
N ASN A 127 15.04 -10.45 31.62
CA ASN A 127 13.68 -10.61 31.09
C ASN A 127 13.53 -11.92 30.31
N HIS A 128 14.55 -12.34 29.57
CA HIS A 128 14.60 -13.65 28.91
C HIS A 128 14.35 -14.83 29.89
N TYR A 129 14.79 -14.72 31.14
CA TYR A 129 14.54 -15.73 32.18
C TYR A 129 13.18 -15.53 32.85
N ARG A 130 12.84 -14.28 33.19
CA ARG A 130 11.57 -13.94 33.86
C ARG A 130 10.33 -14.27 33.01
N LEU A 131 10.45 -14.19 31.69
CA LEU A 131 9.36 -14.50 30.76
C LEU A 131 8.94 -15.97 30.85
N GLN A 132 9.85 -16.89 31.17
CA GLN A 132 9.56 -18.31 31.38
C GLN A 132 8.66 -18.57 32.61
N PHE A 133 8.65 -17.64 33.57
CA PHE A 133 7.82 -17.73 34.78
C PHE A 133 6.55 -16.87 34.67
N SER A 134 6.33 -16.20 33.54
CA SER A 134 5.15 -15.39 33.30
C SER A 134 4.04 -16.22 32.66
N SER A 135 2.81 -16.05 33.13
CA SER A 135 1.64 -16.72 32.58
C SER A 135 1.37 -16.26 31.14
N GLY A 136 1.38 -17.18 30.18
CA GLY A 136 1.06 -16.91 28.78
C GLY A 136 1.75 -17.89 27.83
N GLU A 137 1.31 -17.89 26.58
CA GLU A 137 1.93 -18.65 25.49
C GLU A 137 3.15 -17.87 24.98
N HIS A 138 4.34 -18.27 25.43
CA HIS A 138 5.60 -17.57 25.17
C HIS A 138 6.55 -18.38 24.28
N ASP A 139 6.02 -19.25 23.43
CA ASP A 139 6.82 -20.12 22.57
C ASP A 139 7.61 -19.32 21.52
N ASN A 140 8.87 -19.71 21.34
CA ASN A 140 9.81 -19.21 20.32
C ASN A 140 9.92 -17.66 20.26
N PRO A 141 10.29 -16.99 21.38
CA PRO A 141 10.33 -15.53 21.44
C PRO A 141 11.37 -14.93 20.47
N ASP A 142 12.47 -15.63 20.23
CA ASP A 142 13.51 -15.32 19.25
C ASP A 142 12.98 -15.40 17.81
N GLY A 143 12.24 -16.46 17.48
CA GLY A 143 11.55 -16.58 16.20
C GLY A 143 10.52 -15.47 15.98
N ARG A 144 9.75 -15.13 17.02
CA ARG A 144 8.79 -14.01 16.98
C ARG A 144 9.47 -12.66 16.78
N ILE A 145 10.55 -12.37 17.51
CA ILE A 145 11.32 -11.14 17.34
C ILE A 145 11.86 -11.05 15.90
N ALA A 146 12.40 -12.14 15.34
CA ALA A 146 12.93 -12.11 13.99
C ALA A 146 11.84 -11.95 12.91
N GLU A 147 10.78 -12.76 12.99
CA GLU A 147 9.78 -12.89 11.92
C GLU A 147 8.65 -11.85 12.04
N ASP A 148 8.12 -11.60 13.24
CA ASP A 148 7.03 -10.63 13.42
C ASP A 148 7.52 -9.21 13.09
N ILE A 149 8.76 -8.86 13.45
CA ILE A 149 9.35 -7.56 13.09
C ILE A 149 9.50 -7.43 11.57
N ARG A 150 9.97 -8.50 10.90
CA ARG A 150 10.11 -8.51 9.45
C ARG A 150 8.77 -8.28 8.78
N ILE A 151 7.75 -9.06 9.15
CA ILE A 151 6.39 -8.93 8.59
C ILE A 151 5.82 -7.54 8.89
N ALA A 152 5.91 -7.08 10.14
CA ALA A 152 5.32 -5.80 10.56
C ALA A 152 5.97 -4.61 9.83
N THR A 153 7.30 -4.58 9.70
CA THR A 153 8.01 -3.49 9.01
C THR A 153 7.80 -3.51 7.51
N GLU A 154 7.87 -4.69 6.87
CA GLU A 154 7.62 -4.83 5.43
C GLU A 154 6.18 -4.47 5.07
N ALA A 155 5.20 -4.97 5.83
CA ALA A 155 3.78 -4.69 5.64
C ALA A 155 3.46 -3.22 5.90
N ALA A 156 3.99 -2.62 6.97
CA ALA A 156 3.75 -1.21 7.28
C ALA A 156 4.25 -0.29 6.15
N VAL A 157 5.48 -0.48 5.66
CA VAL A 157 6.01 0.30 4.54
C VAL A 157 5.24 0.01 3.25
N GLY A 158 4.89 -1.25 3.01
CA GLY A 158 4.11 -1.67 1.84
C GLY A 158 2.73 -1.01 1.78
N LEU A 159 1.99 -1.07 2.88
CA LEU A 159 0.65 -0.49 3.03
C LEU A 159 0.68 1.03 2.98
N ALA A 160 1.64 1.68 3.64
CA ALA A 160 1.78 3.13 3.59
C ALA A 160 2.06 3.62 2.16
N HIS A 161 2.96 2.95 1.45
CA HIS A 161 3.27 3.27 0.06
C HIS A 161 2.09 3.00 -0.87
N SER A 162 1.40 1.85 -0.75
CA SER A 162 0.27 1.53 -1.61
C SER A 162 -0.89 2.49 -1.38
N LEU A 163 -1.17 2.88 -0.13
CA LEU A 163 -2.18 3.87 0.21
C LEU A 163 -1.83 5.23 -0.40
N LEU A 164 -0.59 5.71 -0.23
CA LEU A 164 -0.12 6.96 -0.81
C LEU A 164 -0.27 6.96 -2.33
N TYR A 165 0.24 5.91 -2.99
CA TYR A 165 0.13 5.75 -4.44
C TYR A 165 -1.34 5.78 -4.89
N SER A 166 -2.22 5.07 -4.17
CA SER A 166 -3.66 4.98 -4.47
C SER A 166 -4.37 6.34 -4.31
N ILE A 167 -4.01 7.13 -3.31
CA ILE A 167 -4.58 8.47 -3.11
C ILE A 167 -4.12 9.42 -4.22
N LEU A 168 -2.82 9.42 -4.54
CA LEU A 168 -2.26 10.27 -5.58
C LEU A 168 -2.86 9.93 -6.94
N ILE A 169 -2.89 8.65 -7.32
CA ILE A 169 -3.43 8.21 -8.60
C ILE A 169 -4.93 8.52 -8.70
N LEU A 170 -5.70 8.28 -7.62
CA LEU A 170 -7.12 8.59 -7.58
C LEU A 170 -7.37 10.09 -7.77
N GLY A 171 -6.65 10.94 -7.02
CA GLY A 171 -6.78 12.39 -7.13
C GLY A 171 -6.46 12.88 -8.54
N SER A 172 -5.36 12.40 -9.12
CA SER A 172 -4.95 12.78 -10.47
C SER A 172 -5.95 12.33 -11.55
N PHE A 173 -6.47 11.11 -11.47
CA PHE A 173 -7.45 10.65 -12.46
C PHE A 173 -8.82 11.32 -12.29
N ILE A 174 -9.23 11.68 -11.06
CA ILE A 174 -10.41 12.52 -10.86
C ILE A 174 -10.20 13.87 -11.55
N ASP A 175 -9.05 14.50 -11.36
CA ASP A 175 -8.72 15.78 -11.99
C ASP A 175 -8.73 15.71 -13.53
N ILE A 176 -8.06 14.70 -14.10
CA ILE A 176 -8.08 14.44 -15.55
C ILE A 176 -9.52 14.24 -16.03
N LEU A 177 -10.29 13.41 -15.34
CA LEU A 177 -11.66 13.10 -15.74
C LEU A 177 -12.56 14.33 -15.66
N LEU A 178 -12.37 15.22 -14.68
CA LEU A 178 -13.07 16.51 -14.61
C LEU A 178 -12.66 17.45 -15.74
N SER A 179 -11.37 17.49 -16.10
CA SER A 179 -10.86 18.35 -17.17
C SER A 179 -11.38 17.95 -18.56
N VAL A 180 -11.57 16.64 -18.79
CA VAL A 180 -12.02 16.09 -20.08
C VAL A 180 -13.54 15.89 -20.11
N SER A 181 -14.18 15.67 -18.96
CA SER A 181 -15.64 15.51 -18.88
C SER A 181 -16.31 16.84 -19.24
N GLY A 182 -16.85 16.91 -20.46
CA GLY A 182 -17.83 17.93 -20.81
C GLY A 182 -19.09 17.88 -19.93
N SER A 183 -20.01 18.80 -20.17
CA SER A 183 -21.31 18.84 -19.52
C SER A 183 -22.27 17.88 -20.24
N ALA A 184 -22.70 16.81 -19.57
CA ALA A 184 -23.68 15.87 -20.12
C ALA A 184 -25.07 16.17 -19.56
N ASN A 185 -26.05 16.29 -20.43
CA ASN A 185 -27.45 16.40 -20.04
C ASN A 185 -27.95 15.02 -19.58
N LEU A 186 -28.59 14.96 -18.42
CA LEU A 186 -29.25 13.72 -17.97
C LEU A 186 -30.35 13.32 -18.97
N PRO A 187 -30.41 12.05 -19.43
CA PRO A 187 -31.46 11.61 -20.32
C PRO A 187 -32.83 11.81 -19.66
N GLY A 188 -33.63 12.74 -20.21
CA GLY A 188 -34.95 13.11 -19.70
C GLY A 188 -35.05 14.42 -18.90
N THR A 189 -33.94 15.16 -18.73
CA THR A 189 -33.96 16.49 -18.06
C THR A 189 -32.93 17.46 -18.67
N GLU A 190 -33.24 18.76 -18.76
CA GLU A 190 -32.30 19.81 -19.20
C GLU A 190 -31.21 20.16 -18.15
N TYR A 191 -31.16 19.42 -17.03
CA TYR A 191 -30.15 19.62 -16.00
C TYR A 191 -28.82 19.02 -16.44
N SER A 192 -27.87 19.91 -16.75
CA SER A 192 -26.48 19.55 -17.01
C SER A 192 -25.74 19.39 -15.69
N VAL A 193 -25.21 18.19 -15.41
CA VAL A 193 -24.38 17.95 -14.22
C VAL A 193 -22.92 18.00 -14.64
N PRO A 194 -22.16 19.03 -14.21
CA PRO A 194 -20.71 19.07 -14.43
C PRO A 194 -20.05 17.85 -13.78
N GLY A 195 -19.15 17.16 -14.49
CA GLY A 195 -18.43 16.01 -13.95
C GLY A 195 -19.25 14.72 -13.78
N TYR A 196 -20.33 14.53 -14.56
CA TYR A 196 -21.16 13.32 -14.52
C TYR A 196 -20.34 12.01 -14.62
N MET A 197 -19.27 12.00 -15.42
CA MET A 197 -18.39 10.83 -15.58
C MET A 197 -17.71 10.42 -14.26
N VAL A 198 -17.34 11.38 -13.41
CA VAL A 198 -16.75 11.10 -12.09
C VAL A 198 -17.78 10.41 -11.19
N LEU A 199 -19.01 10.94 -11.16
CA LEU A 199 -20.08 10.37 -10.34
C LEU A 199 -20.45 8.96 -10.80
N MET A 200 -20.52 8.72 -12.11
CA MET A 200 -20.73 7.38 -12.67
C MET A 200 -19.58 6.42 -12.31
N ALA A 201 -18.32 6.88 -12.39
CA ALA A 201 -17.17 6.06 -12.00
C ALA A 201 -17.24 5.63 -10.53
N PHE A 202 -17.62 6.54 -9.62
CA PHE A 202 -17.81 6.21 -8.20
C PHE A 202 -18.95 5.24 -7.96
N ILE A 203 -20.09 5.40 -8.64
CA ILE A 203 -21.22 4.46 -8.55
C ILE A 203 -20.77 3.07 -9.03
N TYR A 204 -20.17 3.00 -10.21
CA TYR A 204 -19.68 1.75 -10.79
C TYR A 204 -18.67 1.05 -9.86
N ALA A 205 -17.68 1.80 -9.36
CA ALA A 205 -16.68 1.27 -8.43
C ALA A 205 -17.30 0.83 -7.09
N GLY A 206 -18.26 1.59 -6.56
CA GLY A 206 -18.97 1.26 -5.32
C GLY A 206 -19.77 -0.03 -5.47
N VAL A 207 -20.53 -0.18 -6.55
CA VAL A 207 -21.28 -1.40 -6.88
C VAL A 207 -20.31 -2.58 -7.00
N GLY A 208 -19.25 -2.44 -7.79
CA GLY A 208 -18.23 -3.49 -7.95
C GLY A 208 -17.59 -3.91 -6.63
N THR A 209 -17.29 -2.95 -5.75
CA THR A 209 -16.74 -3.21 -4.41
C THR A 209 -17.71 -4.00 -3.55
N ILE A 210 -19.01 -3.63 -3.54
CA ILE A 210 -20.05 -4.34 -2.80
C ILE A 210 -20.15 -5.80 -3.29
N PHE A 211 -20.24 -6.01 -4.61
CA PHE A 211 -20.29 -7.35 -5.18
C PHE A 211 -19.04 -8.16 -4.85
N GLY A 212 -17.85 -7.57 -4.93
CA GLY A 212 -16.59 -8.23 -4.56
C GLY A 212 -16.56 -8.64 -3.09
N LEU A 213 -17.04 -7.79 -2.17
CA LEU A 213 -17.12 -8.12 -0.75
C LEU A 213 -18.14 -9.21 -0.46
N LEU A 214 -19.29 -9.21 -1.14
CA LEU A 214 -20.31 -10.24 -0.97
C LEU A 214 -19.79 -11.61 -1.42
N LEU A 215 -19.12 -11.67 -2.58
CA LEU A 215 -18.54 -12.90 -3.13
C LEU A 215 -17.28 -13.35 -2.38
N GLY A 216 -16.47 -12.43 -1.85
CA GLY A 216 -15.20 -12.75 -1.15
C GLY A 216 -15.36 -13.19 0.31
N ARG A 217 -16.42 -12.73 1.00
CA ARG A 217 -16.71 -13.10 2.40
C ARG A 217 -16.72 -14.62 2.68
N PRO A 218 -17.35 -15.48 1.85
CA PRO A 218 -17.32 -16.93 2.10
C PRO A 218 -15.90 -17.52 1.97
N LEU A 219 -15.08 -17.04 1.04
CA LEU A 219 -13.71 -17.55 0.84
C LEU A 219 -12.81 -17.28 2.06
N ILE A 220 -12.92 -16.09 2.66
CA ILE A 220 -12.13 -15.72 3.84
C ILE A 220 -12.46 -16.65 5.02
N ARG A 221 -13.74 -17.00 5.20
CA ARG A 221 -14.17 -17.92 6.26
C ARG A 221 -13.61 -19.32 6.05
N THR A 222 -13.59 -19.82 4.81
CA THR A 222 -13.04 -21.15 4.51
C THR A 222 -11.53 -21.20 4.67
N THR A 223 -10.80 -20.16 4.25
CA THR A 223 -9.34 -20.09 4.42
C THR A 223 -8.94 -20.00 5.88
N ASN A 224 -9.61 -19.15 6.68
CA ASN A 224 -9.33 -19.08 8.11
C ASN A 224 -9.58 -20.41 8.83
N ARG A 225 -10.57 -21.20 8.37
CA ARG A 225 -10.87 -22.52 8.92
C ARG A 225 -9.82 -23.58 8.53
N LEU A 226 -9.18 -23.44 7.37
CA LEU A 226 -8.08 -24.31 6.96
C LEU A 226 -6.82 -24.03 7.79
N GLN A 227 -6.46 -22.75 7.96
CA GLN A 227 -5.30 -22.35 8.76
C GLN A 227 -5.42 -22.63 10.27
N SER A 228 -6.64 -22.84 10.79
CA SER A 228 -6.84 -23.23 12.19
C SER A 228 -6.77 -24.74 12.42
N VAL A 229 -6.67 -25.54 11.35
CA VAL A 229 -6.62 -27.01 11.41
C VAL A 229 -5.22 -27.55 11.14
N GLU A 230 -4.35 -26.76 10.50
CA GLU A 230 -2.88 -26.95 10.47
C GLU A 230 -2.22 -26.44 11.75
#